data_AF-A0A1M6J6P5-F1
#
_entry.id   AF-A0A1M6J6P5-F1
#
_cell.length_a   1.000
_cell.length_b   1.000
_cell.length_c   1.000
_cell.angle_alpha   90.00
_cell.angle_beta   90.00
_cell.angle_gamma   90.00
#
_symmetry.space_group_name_H-M   'P 1'
#
loop_
_entity.id
_entity.type
_entity.pdbx_description
1 polymer ?
#
loop_
_entity_poly.entity_id
_entity_poly.type
_entity_poly.pdbx_seq_one_letter_code
_entity_poly.pdbx_strand_id
1 'polypeptide(L)'
;MITVDEKLIVTKQINEVLCRYAKRNLIKEFLFTFSFPNCSKENSKLKAKHINPLLETIYYYQGDIYPDTLVEVENYINTFLNELDENDLTALQFLTLNENYLIHIDDFENEDGSKYTKEEFEEKLGRYFAHKLYEPEKNGLNEELQEMLQNQISRLANEIDLSVLNKESISEILDAIELITE
;
A
#
# COMPACT_ATOMS: atom_id res chain seq x y z
N MET A 1 -26.42 0.52 15.72
CA MET A 1 -26.00 1.63 14.84
C MET A 1 -25.35 2.66 15.74
N ILE A 2 -24.05 2.86 15.63
CA ILE A 2 -23.40 4.00 16.29
C ILE A 2 -23.77 5.23 15.45
N THR A 3 -24.28 6.29 16.09
CA THR A 3 -24.85 7.46 15.42
C THR A 3 -23.81 8.55 15.18
N VAL A 4 -24.02 9.34 14.12
CA VAL A 4 -23.06 10.23 13.43
C VAL A 4 -22.52 11.42 14.27
N ASP A 5 -23.11 11.73 15.43
CA ASP A 5 -22.62 12.82 16.27
C ASP A 5 -21.39 12.46 17.14
N GLU A 6 -21.04 11.18 17.20
CA GLU A 6 -19.81 10.77 17.86
C GLU A 6 -18.67 10.78 16.83
N LYS A 7 -17.83 11.83 16.87
CA LYS A 7 -16.48 11.78 16.28
C LYS A 7 -15.73 10.65 16.96
N LEU A 8 -15.92 9.43 16.48
CA LEU A 8 -15.34 8.22 17.06
C LEU A 8 -13.83 8.37 17.02
N ILE A 9 -13.23 8.31 18.20
CA ILE A 9 -11.77 8.26 18.34
C ILE A 9 -11.33 6.96 17.66
N VAL A 10 -10.47 7.07 16.65
CA VAL A 10 -9.80 5.89 16.08
C VAL A 10 -8.90 5.34 17.18
N THR A 11 -9.36 4.25 17.80
CA THR A 11 -8.55 3.57 18.80
C THR A 11 -7.45 2.77 18.11
N LYS A 12 -6.38 2.48 18.84
CA LYS A 12 -5.31 1.57 18.39
C LYS A 12 -5.87 0.25 17.84
N GLN A 13 -6.92 -0.30 18.46
CA GLN A 13 -7.54 -1.56 18.03
C GLN A 13 -8.22 -1.44 16.67
N ILE A 14 -8.95 -0.36 16.42
CA ILE A 14 -9.58 -0.11 15.12
C ILE A 14 -8.51 0.11 14.05
N ASN A 15 -7.46 0.88 14.35
CA ASN A 15 -6.34 1.09 13.44
C ASN A 15 -5.67 -0.24 13.06
N GLU A 16 -5.36 -1.10 14.04
CA GLU A 16 -4.76 -2.41 13.80
C GLU A 16 -5.65 -3.32 12.94
N VAL A 17 -6.98 -3.28 13.14
CA VAL A 17 -7.92 -4.05 12.31
C VAL A 17 -7.95 -3.53 10.88
N LEU A 18 -8.00 -2.21 10.68
CA LEU A 18 -7.98 -1.60 9.35
C LEU A 18 -6.67 -1.89 8.61
N CYS A 19 -5.53 -1.69 9.27
CA CYS A 19 -4.21 -1.98 8.68
C CYS A 19 -4.09 -3.46 8.30
N ARG A 20 -4.52 -4.37 9.18
CA ARG A 20 -4.52 -5.81 8.89
C ARG A 20 -5.44 -6.16 7.73
N TYR A 21 -6.62 -5.55 7.67
CA TYR A 21 -7.56 -5.74 6.56
C TYR A 21 -6.95 -5.27 5.23
N ALA A 22 -6.41 -4.04 5.21
CA ALA A 22 -5.78 -3.46 4.04
C ALA A 22 -4.62 -4.33 3.55
N LYS A 23 -3.75 -4.76 4.46
CA LYS A 23 -2.61 -5.61 4.12
C LYS A 23 -3.02 -6.98 3.55
N ARG A 24 -3.92 -7.69 4.24
CA ARG A 24 -4.29 -9.07 3.88
C ARG A 24 -5.23 -9.20 2.70
N ASN A 25 -6.02 -8.17 2.43
CA ASN A 25 -7.03 -8.22 1.36
C ASN A 25 -6.61 -7.32 0.20
N LEU A 26 -6.39 -6.02 0.47
CA LEU A 26 -6.19 -5.01 -0.57
C LEU A 26 -4.80 -5.09 -1.18
N ILE A 27 -3.73 -5.10 -0.37
CA ILE A 27 -2.34 -5.24 -0.89
C ILE A 27 -2.15 -6.61 -1.55
N LYS A 28 -2.75 -7.66 -0.97
CA LYS A 28 -2.73 -9.00 -1.55
C LYS A 28 -3.41 -9.06 -2.91
N GLU A 29 -4.56 -8.41 -3.05
CA GLU A 29 -5.27 -8.32 -4.32
C GLU A 29 -4.52 -7.48 -5.34
N PHE A 30 -4.00 -6.33 -4.92
CA PHE A 30 -3.15 -5.47 -5.72
C PHE A 30 -1.97 -6.27 -6.30
N LEU A 31 -1.14 -6.89 -5.46
CA LEU A 31 0.03 -7.63 -5.96
C LEU A 31 -0.35 -8.85 -6.82
N PHE A 32 -1.44 -9.53 -6.50
CA PHE A 32 -1.93 -10.66 -7.30
C PHE A 32 -2.37 -10.20 -8.70
N THR A 33 -3.20 -9.16 -8.77
CA THR A 33 -3.72 -8.65 -10.05
C THR A 33 -2.61 -7.99 -10.87
N PHE A 34 -1.64 -7.34 -10.22
CA PHE A 34 -0.43 -6.85 -10.87
C PHE A 34 0.37 -7.99 -11.48
N SER A 35 0.57 -9.09 -10.74
CA SER A 35 1.39 -10.21 -11.20
C SER A 35 0.72 -11.02 -12.31
N PHE A 36 -0.61 -11.09 -12.30
CA PHE A 36 -1.41 -11.93 -13.21
C PHE A 36 -2.61 -11.17 -13.80
N PRO A 37 -2.42 -10.13 -14.63
CA PRO A 37 -3.46 -9.19 -15.04
C PRO A 37 -4.62 -9.82 -15.83
N ASN A 38 -4.40 -10.98 -16.45
CA ASN A 38 -5.40 -11.69 -17.25
C ASN A 38 -6.02 -12.91 -16.52
N CYS A 39 -5.83 -13.00 -15.20
CA CYS A 39 -6.25 -14.15 -14.41
C CYS A 39 -7.16 -13.72 -13.26
N SER A 40 -8.34 -14.33 -13.15
CA SER A 40 -9.17 -14.20 -11.95
C SER A 40 -8.73 -15.22 -10.88
N LYS A 41 -8.84 -14.82 -9.60
CA LYS A 41 -8.56 -15.68 -8.43
C LYS A 41 -9.37 -16.99 -8.44
N GLU A 42 -10.57 -16.97 -9.03
CA GLU A 42 -11.53 -18.08 -8.87
C GLU A 42 -11.44 -19.20 -9.92
N ASN A 43 -10.82 -18.99 -11.10
CA ASN A 43 -10.99 -19.95 -12.21
C ASN A 43 -9.78 -20.13 -13.16
N SER A 44 -8.58 -19.65 -12.80
CA SER A 44 -7.44 -19.72 -13.70
C SER A 44 -6.36 -20.69 -13.22
N LYS A 45 -6.06 -21.72 -14.03
CA LYS A 45 -4.78 -22.44 -13.91
C LYS A 45 -3.68 -21.47 -14.37
N LEU A 46 -3.00 -20.85 -13.41
CA LEU A 46 -1.86 -19.98 -13.67
C LEU A 46 -0.80 -20.73 -14.49
N LYS A 47 -0.20 -20.01 -15.43
CA LYS A 47 0.90 -20.49 -16.29
C LYS A 47 1.92 -19.36 -16.37
N ALA A 48 3.19 -19.70 -16.61
CA ALA A 48 4.28 -18.72 -16.71
C ALA A 48 3.95 -17.58 -17.70
N LYS A 49 3.32 -17.89 -18.83
CA LYS A 49 2.87 -16.90 -19.82
C LYS A 49 1.82 -15.89 -19.33
N HIS A 50 1.28 -16.07 -18.13
CA HIS A 50 0.33 -15.14 -17.50
C HIS A 50 1.02 -14.18 -16.54
N ILE A 51 2.32 -14.38 -16.24
CA ILE A 51 3.12 -13.44 -15.47
C ILE A 51 3.16 -12.12 -16.24
N ASN A 52 3.01 -11.02 -15.51
CA ASN A 52 3.03 -9.69 -16.08
C ASN A 52 4.43 -9.36 -16.61
N PRO A 53 4.58 -9.03 -17.91
CA PRO A 53 5.87 -8.62 -18.48
C PRO A 53 6.47 -7.38 -17.79
N LEU A 54 5.64 -6.51 -17.21
CA LEU A 54 6.10 -5.36 -16.44
C LEU A 54 6.82 -5.80 -15.15
N LEU A 55 6.33 -6.83 -14.47
CA LEU A 55 6.99 -7.42 -13.30
C LEU A 55 8.35 -8.02 -13.68
N GLU A 56 8.44 -8.71 -14.82
CA GLU A 56 9.71 -9.22 -15.34
C GLU A 56 10.73 -8.11 -15.60
N THR A 57 10.26 -6.97 -16.12
CA THR A 57 11.10 -5.81 -16.43
C THR A 57 11.60 -5.14 -15.16
N ILE A 58 10.72 -4.97 -14.17
CA ILE A 58 11.10 -4.42 -12.85
C ILE A 58 12.05 -5.39 -12.12
N TYR A 59 11.83 -6.71 -12.20
CA TYR A 59 12.77 -7.71 -11.70
C TYR A 59 14.14 -7.59 -12.37
N TYR A 60 14.19 -7.42 -13.70
CA TYR A 60 15.45 -7.21 -14.43
C TYR A 60 16.21 -5.97 -13.91
N TYR A 61 15.47 -4.95 -13.49
CA TYR A 61 15.97 -3.75 -12.83
C TYR A 61 16.16 -3.88 -11.31
N GLN A 62 16.17 -5.10 -10.76
CA GLN A 62 16.38 -5.35 -9.32
C GLN A 62 15.38 -4.60 -8.43
N GLY A 63 14.12 -4.58 -8.88
CA GLY A 63 13.04 -3.91 -8.17
C GLY A 63 12.98 -2.40 -8.40
N ASP A 64 13.98 -1.78 -9.04
CA ASP A 64 13.94 -0.35 -9.34
C ASP A 64 12.91 -0.05 -10.44
N ILE A 65 12.09 0.98 -10.21
CA ILE A 65 11.13 1.48 -11.19
C ILE A 65 11.81 2.62 -11.97
N TYR A 66 12.21 2.33 -13.20
CA TYR A 66 12.84 3.29 -14.10
C TYR A 66 11.80 4.02 -14.97
N PRO A 67 12.16 5.17 -15.58
CA PRO A 67 11.22 5.99 -16.38
C PRO A 67 10.49 5.26 -17.52
N ASP A 68 11.05 4.18 -18.05
CA ASP A 68 10.45 3.31 -19.06
C ASP A 68 9.32 2.42 -18.52
N THR A 69 9.39 2.06 -17.23
CA THR A 69 8.35 1.29 -16.52
C THR A 69 7.40 2.17 -15.70
N LEU A 70 7.86 3.36 -15.28
CA LEU A 70 7.15 4.24 -14.34
C LEU A 70 5.73 4.56 -14.79
N VAL A 71 5.54 4.96 -16.04
CA VAL A 71 4.22 5.36 -16.56
C VAL A 71 3.24 4.18 -16.53
N GLU A 72 3.70 2.97 -16.85
CA GLU A 72 2.83 1.78 -16.80
C GLU A 72 2.48 1.38 -15.37
N VAL A 73 3.44 1.49 -14.44
CA VAL A 73 3.23 1.26 -13.01
C VAL A 73 2.24 2.27 -12.43
N GLU A 74 2.43 3.56 -12.70
CA GLU A 74 1.53 4.63 -12.24
C GLU A 74 0.13 4.45 -12.80
N ASN A 75 0.00 4.11 -14.09
CA ASN A 75 -1.30 3.84 -14.70
C ASN A 75 -2.00 2.66 -14.01
N TYR A 76 -1.27 1.57 -13.76
CA TYR A 76 -1.82 0.42 -13.05
C TYR A 76 -2.29 0.78 -11.63
N ILE A 77 -1.47 1.51 -10.86
CA ILE A 77 -1.81 1.96 -9.51
C ILE A 77 -3.06 2.86 -9.54
N ASN A 78 -3.10 3.82 -10.46
CA ASN A 78 -4.24 4.72 -10.60
C ASN A 78 -5.51 3.98 -11.00
N THR A 79 -5.42 3.00 -11.91
CA THR A 79 -6.57 2.16 -12.25
C THR A 79 -7.06 1.39 -11.02
N PHE A 80 -6.16 0.73 -10.28
CA PHE A 80 -6.52 0.02 -9.06
C PHE A 80 -7.21 0.93 -8.03
N LEU A 81 -6.62 2.09 -7.72
CA LEU A 81 -7.17 3.04 -6.75
C LEU A 81 -8.55 3.57 -7.18
N ASN A 82 -8.77 3.80 -8.47
CA ASN A 82 -10.05 4.28 -9.00
C ASN A 82 -11.17 3.22 -8.97
N GLU A 83 -10.81 1.93 -8.86
CA GLU A 83 -11.77 0.83 -8.77
C GLU A 83 -12.19 0.51 -7.33
N LEU A 84 -11.44 1.00 -6.33
CA LEU A 84 -11.75 0.81 -4.92
C LEU A 84 -12.98 1.61 -4.49
N ASP A 85 -13.75 1.05 -3.57
CA ASP A 85 -14.73 1.84 -2.84
C ASP A 85 -14.08 2.73 -1.78
N GLU A 86 -14.85 3.68 -1.26
CA GLU A 86 -14.36 4.68 -0.29
C GLU A 86 -13.80 4.04 1.00
N ASN A 87 -14.37 2.92 1.45
CA ASN A 87 -13.90 2.26 2.68
C ASN A 87 -12.57 1.55 2.45
N ASP A 88 -12.42 0.88 1.31
CA ASP A 88 -11.18 0.21 0.93
C ASP A 88 -10.05 1.22 0.70
N LEU A 89 -10.34 2.32 0.01
CA LEU A 89 -9.40 3.43 -0.15
C LEU A 89 -8.99 4.01 1.21
N THR A 90 -9.95 4.25 2.10
CA THR A 90 -9.68 4.73 3.45
C THR A 90 -8.79 3.74 4.21
N ALA A 91 -9.06 2.43 4.13
CA ALA A 91 -8.24 1.43 4.79
C ALA A 91 -6.79 1.43 4.29
N LEU A 92 -6.57 1.63 2.99
CA LEU A 92 -5.21 1.82 2.43
C LEU A 92 -4.56 3.10 2.94
N GLN A 93 -5.28 4.21 3.01
CA GLN A 93 -4.74 5.47 3.56
C GLN A 93 -4.33 5.33 5.04
N PHE A 94 -5.11 4.60 5.84
CA PHE A 94 -4.72 4.24 7.21
C PHE A 94 -3.44 3.40 7.25
N LEU A 95 -3.32 2.41 6.35
CA LEU A 95 -2.11 1.59 6.25
C LEU A 95 -0.90 2.45 5.85
N THR A 96 -1.01 3.29 4.82
CA THR A 96 0.04 4.20 4.38
C THR A 96 0.54 5.08 5.52
N LEU A 97 -0.39 5.71 6.23
CA LEU A 97 -0.05 6.58 7.35
C LEU A 97 0.67 5.82 8.48
N ASN A 98 0.30 4.55 8.70
CA ASN A 98 0.93 3.70 9.69
C ASN A 98 2.34 3.24 9.28
N GLU A 99 2.56 2.90 8.02
CA GLU A 99 3.89 2.55 7.48
C GLU A 99 4.84 3.77 7.53
N ASN A 100 4.32 4.97 7.27
CA ASN A 100 5.07 6.22 7.31
C ASN A 100 5.07 6.92 8.68
N TYR A 101 4.59 6.24 9.74
CA TYR A 101 4.36 6.85 11.06
C TYR A 101 5.58 7.58 11.63
N LEU A 102 6.77 7.00 11.49
CA LEU A 102 8.02 7.60 11.99
C LEU A 102 8.42 8.85 11.19
N ILE A 103 8.25 8.82 9.87
CA ILE A 103 8.51 9.97 8.99
C ILE A 103 7.60 11.13 9.40
N HIS A 104 6.32 10.85 9.66
CA HIS A 104 5.38 11.88 10.09
C HIS A 104 5.67 12.45 11.49
N ILE A 105 6.21 11.64 12.41
CA ILE A 105 6.69 12.17 13.70
C ILE A 105 7.82 13.15 13.46
N ASP A 106 8.82 12.75 12.66
CA ASP A 106 9.98 13.58 12.37
C ASP A 106 9.56 14.88 11.67
N ASP A 107 8.67 14.81 10.68
CA ASP A 107 8.13 15.99 9.98
C ASP A 107 7.39 16.92 10.95
N PHE A 108 6.53 16.36 11.80
CA PHE A 108 5.78 17.13 12.79
C PHE A 108 6.71 17.84 13.80
N GLU A 109 7.72 17.13 14.31
CA GLU A 109 8.71 17.72 15.24
C GLU A 109 9.58 18.80 14.58
N ASN A 110 9.91 18.64 13.29
CA ASN A 110 10.71 19.60 12.55
C ASN A 110 9.92 20.88 12.19
N GLU A 111 8.63 20.75 11.88
CA GLU A 111 7.75 21.90 11.63
C GLU A 111 7.41 22.64 12.93
N ASP A 112 7.27 21.91 14.03
CA ASP A 112 6.82 22.43 15.31
C ASP A 112 7.98 22.54 16.32
N GLY A 113 8.81 23.58 16.17
CA GLY A 113 9.96 23.87 17.05
C GLY A 113 9.62 24.24 18.50
N SER A 114 8.40 23.96 18.95
CA SER A 114 7.89 24.26 20.28
C SER A 114 8.24 23.16 21.28
N LYS A 115 8.32 23.51 22.57
CA LYS A 115 8.44 22.50 23.64
C LYS A 115 7.06 22.07 24.09
N TYR A 116 6.75 20.79 23.95
CA TYR A 116 5.51 20.19 24.38
C TYR A 116 5.64 19.46 25.71
N THR A 117 4.57 19.49 26.50
CA THR A 117 4.32 18.37 27.42
C THR A 117 3.96 17.13 26.59
N LYS A 118 4.14 15.94 27.18
CA LYS A 118 3.81 14.69 26.48
C LYS A 118 2.34 14.65 26.01
N GLU A 119 1.43 15.14 26.83
CA GLU A 119 -0.01 15.13 26.55
C GLU A 119 -0.36 16.07 25.39
N GLU A 120 0.22 17.27 25.35
CA GLU A 120 0.03 18.22 24.24
C GLU A 120 0.60 17.70 22.92
N PHE A 121 1.75 17.01 23.00
CA PHE A 121 2.35 16.39 21.82
C PHE A 121 1.43 15.32 21.22
N GLU A 122 0.95 14.38 22.06
CA GLU A 122 0.06 13.30 21.62
C GLU A 122 -1.26 13.85 21.04
N GLU A 123 -1.83 14.89 21.64
CA GLU A 123 -3.05 15.53 21.14
C GLU A 123 -2.85 16.19 19.76
N LYS A 124 -1.77 16.97 19.61
CA LYS A 124 -1.48 17.67 18.35
C LYS A 124 -1.11 16.71 17.24
N LEU A 125 -0.29 15.70 17.53
CA LEU A 125 0.07 14.66 16.58
C LEU A 125 -1.17 13.87 16.14
N GLY A 126 -2.08 13.55 17.07
CA GLY A 126 -3.36 12.92 16.75
C GLY A 126 -4.21 13.77 15.80
N ARG A 127 -4.24 15.10 15.98
CA ARG A 127 -4.93 16.02 15.06
C ARG A 127 -4.25 16.08 13.69
N TYR A 128 -2.92 16.13 13.66
CA TYR A 128 -2.14 16.11 12.42
C TYR A 128 -2.50 14.88 11.57
N PHE A 129 -2.52 13.69 12.18
CA PHE A 129 -2.93 12.46 11.51
C PHE A 129 -4.39 12.48 11.05
N ALA A 130 -5.30 12.97 11.90
CA ALA A 130 -6.71 13.11 11.52
C ALA A 130 -6.89 14.04 10.31
N HIS A 131 -6.14 15.15 10.24
CA HIS A 131 -6.17 16.06 9.09
C HIS A 131 -5.72 15.37 7.80
N LYS A 132 -4.62 14.60 7.84
CA LYS A 132 -4.17 13.80 6.70
C LYS A 132 -5.26 12.84 6.22
N LEU A 133 -5.95 12.16 7.12
CA LEU A 133 -7.00 11.19 6.76
C LEU A 133 -8.31 11.85 6.28
N TYR A 134 -8.67 13.03 6.78
CA TYR A 134 -9.89 13.73 6.37
C TYR A 134 -9.75 14.46 5.04
N GLU A 135 -8.55 14.92 4.70
CA GLU A 135 -8.27 15.61 3.43
C GLU A 135 -6.99 15.04 2.78
N PRO A 136 -7.03 13.77 2.33
CA PRO A 136 -5.83 13.03 1.91
C PRO A 136 -5.11 13.63 0.70
N GLU A 137 -5.85 14.15 -0.28
CA GLU A 137 -5.28 14.82 -1.45
C GLU A 137 -4.55 16.12 -1.08
N LYS A 138 -5.13 16.94 -0.21
CA LYS A 138 -4.51 18.24 0.17
C LYS A 138 -3.28 18.06 1.07
N ASN A 139 -3.22 16.98 1.83
CA ASN A 139 -2.18 16.75 2.83
C ASN A 139 -1.13 15.71 2.37
N GLY A 140 -1.07 15.40 1.07
CA GLY A 140 -0.03 14.54 0.50
C GLY A 140 -0.23 13.04 0.69
N LEU A 141 -1.30 12.60 1.35
CA LEU A 141 -1.48 11.19 1.71
C LEU A 141 -1.80 10.31 0.50
N ASN A 142 -2.41 10.87 -0.55
CA ASN A 142 -2.66 10.13 -1.79
C ASN A 142 -1.38 9.87 -2.57
N GLU A 143 -0.46 10.83 -2.59
CA GLU A 143 0.87 10.69 -3.18
C GLU A 143 1.70 9.66 -2.40
N GLU A 144 1.68 9.74 -1.07
CA GLU A 144 2.31 8.74 -0.20
C GLU A 144 1.71 7.34 -0.41
N LEU A 145 0.40 7.24 -0.66
CA LEU A 145 -0.26 5.97 -0.97
C LEU A 145 0.23 5.40 -2.32
N GLN A 146 0.35 6.25 -3.34
CA GLN A 146 0.92 5.83 -4.63
C GLN A 146 2.36 5.34 -4.45
N GLU A 147 3.19 6.07 -3.71
CA GLU A 147 4.57 5.67 -3.41
C GLU A 147 4.63 4.35 -2.64
N MET A 148 3.78 4.18 -1.62
CA MET A 148 3.68 2.93 -0.86
C MET A 148 3.35 1.76 -1.79
N LEU A 149 2.41 1.91 -2.74
CA LEU A 149 2.05 0.87 -3.70
C LEU A 149 3.18 0.58 -4.71
N GLN A 150 3.91 1.59 -5.16
CA GLN A 150 5.12 1.41 -5.96
C GLN A 150 6.18 0.59 -5.20
N ASN A 151 6.39 0.92 -3.93
CA ASN A 151 7.31 0.20 -3.04
C ASN A 151 6.88 -1.25 -2.84
N GLN A 152 5.58 -1.56 -2.80
CA GLN A 152 5.12 -2.96 -2.74
C GLN A 152 5.44 -3.73 -4.04
N ILE A 153 5.31 -3.10 -5.22
CA ILE A 153 5.69 -3.72 -6.50
C ILE A 153 7.21 -3.97 -6.53
N SER A 154 8.00 -2.96 -6.16
CA SER A 154 9.46 -3.05 -6.08
C SER A 154 9.89 -4.17 -5.13
N ARG A 155 9.27 -4.24 -3.95
CA ARG A 155 9.53 -5.29 -2.97
C ARG A 155 9.18 -6.67 -3.52
N LEU A 156 8.03 -6.84 -4.16
CA LEU A 156 7.66 -8.11 -4.78
C LEU A 156 8.71 -8.57 -5.80
N ALA A 157 9.16 -7.66 -6.68
CA ALA A 157 10.17 -7.97 -7.68
C ALA A 157 11.52 -8.38 -7.06
N ASN A 158 11.85 -7.87 -5.88
CA ASN A 158 13.07 -8.21 -5.15
C ASN A 158 13.00 -9.55 -4.37
N GLU A 159 11.80 -10.06 -4.08
CA GLU A 159 11.60 -11.28 -3.30
C GLU A 159 11.49 -12.55 -4.18
N ILE A 160 11.41 -12.40 -5.50
CA ILE A 160 11.17 -13.50 -6.45
C ILE A 160 12.37 -13.75 -7.36
N ASP A 161 12.54 -14.97 -7.87
CA ASP A 161 13.53 -15.28 -8.91
C ASP A 161 12.84 -15.55 -10.27
N LEU A 162 12.84 -14.53 -11.13
CA LEU A 162 12.31 -14.65 -12.49
C LEU A 162 13.39 -14.94 -13.54
N SER A 163 14.59 -15.40 -13.15
CA SER A 163 15.67 -15.72 -14.09
C SER A 163 15.28 -16.80 -15.11
N VAL A 164 14.41 -17.74 -14.72
CA VAL A 164 13.83 -18.76 -15.59
C VAL A 164 12.33 -18.88 -15.34
N LEU A 165 11.52 -18.38 -16.28
CA LEU A 165 10.07 -18.47 -16.18
C LEU A 165 9.57 -19.90 -16.34
N ASN A 166 9.11 -20.49 -15.25
CA ASN A 166 8.57 -21.83 -15.22
C ASN A 166 7.35 -21.92 -14.28
N LYS A 167 6.94 -23.12 -13.88
CA LYS A 167 5.82 -23.28 -12.95
C LYS A 167 6.18 -22.90 -11.50
N GLU A 168 7.46 -23.03 -11.14
CA GLU A 168 7.99 -22.68 -9.82
C GLU A 168 7.96 -21.16 -9.64
N SER A 169 8.23 -20.37 -10.69
CA SER A 169 8.08 -18.89 -10.67
C SER A 169 6.69 -18.44 -10.22
N ILE A 170 5.64 -19.20 -10.54
CA ILE A 170 4.28 -18.89 -10.08
C ILE A 170 4.15 -19.13 -8.58
N SER A 171 4.70 -20.23 -8.07
CA SER A 171 4.70 -20.52 -6.63
C SER A 171 5.46 -19.43 -5.90
N GLU A 172 6.65 -19.06 -6.38
CA GLU A 172 7.48 -18.02 -5.78
C GLU A 172 6.76 -16.67 -5.71
N ILE A 173 6.09 -16.24 -6.78
CA ILE A 173 5.26 -15.03 -6.76
C ILE A 173 4.17 -15.12 -5.70
N LEU A 174 3.45 -16.24 -5.64
CA LEU A 174 2.37 -16.41 -4.65
C LEU A 174 2.89 -16.43 -3.21
N ASP A 175 4.00 -17.13 -2.97
CA ASP A 175 4.65 -17.24 -1.67
C ASP A 175 5.19 -15.87 -1.22
N ALA A 176 5.78 -15.09 -2.14
CA ALA A 176 6.22 -13.72 -1.88
C ALA A 176 5.04 -12.79 -1.57
N ILE A 177 3.92 -12.91 -2.29
CA ILE A 177 2.71 -12.14 -2.00
C ILE A 177 2.18 -12.47 -0.59
N GLU A 178 2.13 -13.75 -0.20
CA GLU A 178 1.73 -14.12 1.16
C GLU A 178 2.69 -13.51 2.19
N LEU A 179 4.01 -13.66 2.01
CA LEU A 179 5.03 -13.11 2.92
C LEU A 179 4.91 -11.59 3.09
N ILE A 180 4.68 -10.85 1.99
CA ILE A 180 4.49 -9.41 2.02
C ILE A 180 3.22 -9.02 2.77
N THR A 181 2.18 -9.87 2.73
CA THR A 181 0.81 -9.53 3.17
C THR A 181 0.37 -10.15 4.50
N GLU A 182 1.19 -11.01 5.12
CA GLU A 182 0.95 -11.60 6.45
C GLU A 182 0.80 -10.58 7.59
#